data_AF-A0A4V1HEV0-F1
#
_entry.id   AF-A0A4V1HEV0-F1
#
_cell.length_a   1.000
_cell.length_b   1.000
_cell.length_c   1.000
_cell.angle_alpha   90.00
_cell.angle_beta   90.00
_cell.angle_gamma   90.00
#
_symmetry.space_group_name_H-M   'P 1'
#
loop_
_entity.id
_entity.type
_entity.pdbx_description
1 polymer ?
#
loop_
_entity_poly.entity_id
_entity_poly.type
_entity_poly.pdbx_seq_one_letter_code
_entity_poly.pdbx_strand_id
1 'polypeptide(L)'
;MAHGAQKFFEWTLAGTGAAFAEMGIPLPQVAATFAAIVEFGAGALLILGLFTPIAAALTLVVTVGAWLMVHLSNGIMVANNGWELVAALALGALVFVAVGPGRFSLDALIARRRSA
;
A
#
# COMPACT_ATOMS: atom_id res chain seq x y z
N MET A 1 1.22 -5.42 3.13
CA MET A 1 0.95 -6.05 4.44
C MET A 1 2.18 -6.12 5.32
N ALA A 2 3.31 -6.68 4.86
CA ALA A 2 4.53 -6.79 5.67
C ALA A 2 5.03 -5.45 6.24
N HIS A 3 5.20 -4.42 5.40
CA HIS A 3 5.60 -3.09 5.87
C HIS A 3 4.60 -2.47 6.85
N GLY A 4 3.29 -2.66 6.66
CA GLY A 4 2.28 -2.19 7.60
C GLY A 4 2.36 -2.90 8.96
N ALA A 5 2.58 -4.21 8.96
CA ALA A 5 2.78 -4.99 10.18
C ALA A 5 4.04 -4.52 10.93
N GLN A 6 5.14 -4.29 10.21
CA GLN A 6 6.37 -3.73 10.77
C GLN A 6 6.12 -2.36 11.43
N LYS A 7 5.37 -1.47 10.78
CA LYS A 7 4.98 -0.16 11.34
C LYS A 7 4.13 -0.26 12.61
N PHE A 8 3.31 -1.30 12.75
CA PHE A 8 2.50 -1.52 13.96
C PHE A 8 3.25 -2.23 15.08
N PHE A 9 3.95 -3.31 14.77
CA PHE A 9 4.40 -4.29 15.76
C PHE A 9 5.90 -4.23 16.05
N GLU A 10 6.71 -3.69 15.13
CA GLU A 10 8.17 -3.63 15.29
C GLU A 10 8.65 -2.21 15.56
N TRP A 11 8.35 -1.29 14.64
CA TRP A 11 8.85 0.10 14.71
C TRP A 11 7.96 1.01 15.53
N THR A 12 6.69 0.60 15.72
CA THR A 12 5.60 1.43 16.24
C THR A 12 5.27 2.62 15.33
N LEU A 13 4.06 3.19 15.51
CA LEU A 13 3.66 4.39 14.76
C LEU A 13 4.54 5.59 15.09
N ALA A 14 4.93 5.74 16.37
CA ALA A 14 5.80 6.82 16.81
C ALA A 14 7.19 6.74 16.18
N GLY A 15 7.79 5.53 16.17
CA GLY A 15 9.11 5.31 15.55
C GLY A 15 9.08 5.49 14.03
N THR A 16 8.03 5.00 13.37
CA THR A 16 7.81 5.23 11.93
C THR A 16 7.66 6.72 11.64
N GLY A 17 6.90 7.45 12.46
CA GLY A 17 6.74 8.89 12.31
C GLY A 17 8.05 9.66 12.54
N ALA A 18 8.91 9.22 13.46
CA ALA A 18 10.24 9.81 13.62
C ALA A 18 11.11 9.60 12.36
N ALA A 19 11.14 8.38 11.82
CA ALA A 19 11.85 8.08 10.57
C ALA A 19 11.31 8.89 9.39
N PHE A 20 9.98 9.05 9.29
CA PHE A 20 9.37 9.87 8.25
C PHE A 20 9.73 11.35 8.38
N ALA A 21 9.91 11.86 9.61
CA ALA A 21 10.39 13.22 9.83
C ALA A 21 11.84 13.40 9.34
N GLU A 22 12.71 12.42 9.58
CA GLU A 22 14.09 12.41 9.07
C GLU A 22 14.14 12.36 7.54
N MET A 23 13.19 11.66 6.90
CA MET A 23 13.04 11.61 5.45
C MET A 23 12.40 12.88 4.85
N GLY A 24 11.98 13.85 5.67
CA GLY A 24 11.35 15.09 5.19
C GLY A 24 9.90 14.92 4.71
N ILE A 25 9.22 13.83 5.11
CA ILE A 25 7.82 13.60 4.75
C ILE A 25 6.91 14.60 5.51
N PRO A 26 6.03 15.35 4.81
CA PRO A 26 5.10 16.27 5.46
C PRO A 26 4.13 15.56 6.41
N LEU A 27 3.81 16.19 7.54
CA LEU A 27 2.91 15.64 8.57
C LEU A 27 3.30 14.21 8.97
N PRO A 28 4.53 13.97 9.43
CA PRO A 28 5.13 12.64 9.45
C PRO A 28 4.38 11.62 10.30
N GLN A 29 3.80 12.05 11.43
CA GLN A 29 2.99 11.18 12.29
C GLN A 29 1.65 10.78 11.65
N VAL A 30 1.03 11.70 10.90
CA VAL A 30 -0.20 11.42 10.16
C VAL A 30 0.10 10.47 9.00
N ALA A 31 1.17 10.76 8.24
CA ALA A 31 1.62 9.92 7.14
C ALA A 31 2.00 8.51 7.61
N ALA A 32 2.70 8.37 8.73
CA ALA A 32 3.05 7.08 9.32
C ALA A 32 1.80 6.26 9.72
N THR A 33 0.84 6.90 10.39
CA THR A 33 -0.42 6.26 10.78
C THR A 33 -1.22 5.82 9.55
N PHE A 34 -1.36 6.70 8.56
CA PHE A 34 -2.05 6.41 7.31
C PHE A 34 -1.38 5.25 6.56
N ALA A 35 -0.06 5.31 6.37
CA ALA A 35 0.70 4.27 5.69
C ALA A 35 0.58 2.91 6.40
N ALA A 36 0.68 2.88 7.74
CA ALA A 36 0.53 1.65 8.51
C ALA A 36 -0.86 1.01 8.31
N ILE A 37 -1.93 1.80 8.46
CA ILE A 37 -3.31 1.34 8.30
C ILE A 37 -3.55 0.82 6.88
N VAL A 38 -3.12 1.57 5.86
CA VAL A 38 -3.34 1.19 4.47
C VAL A 38 -2.51 -0.02 4.09
N GLU A 39 -1.20 -0.03 4.35
CA GLU A 39 -0.33 -1.14 3.95
C GLU A 39 -0.73 -2.46 4.61
N PHE A 40 -1.22 -2.41 5.85
CA PHE A 40 -1.70 -3.59 6.56
C PHE A 40 -3.14 -3.92 6.17
N GLY A 41 -4.08 -3.00 6.40
CA GLY A 41 -5.51 -3.20 6.21
C GLY A 41 -5.92 -3.33 4.75
N ALA A 42 -5.52 -2.40 3.88
CA ALA A 42 -5.80 -2.52 2.45
C ALA A 42 -5.05 -3.71 1.83
N GLY A 43 -3.85 -4.03 2.34
CA GLY A 43 -3.14 -5.26 1.99
C GLY A 43 -3.94 -6.53 2.30
N ALA A 44 -4.53 -6.63 3.49
CA ALA A 44 -5.39 -7.75 3.87
C ALA A 44 -6.65 -7.82 3.01
N LEU A 45 -7.29 -6.67 2.75
CA LEU A 45 -8.46 -6.57 1.88
C LEU A 45 -8.16 -7.01 0.44
N LEU A 46 -7.00 -6.64 -0.12
CA LEU A 46 -6.56 -7.09 -1.44
C LEU A 46 -6.30 -8.60 -1.49
N ILE A 47 -5.68 -9.18 -0.46
CA ILE A 47 -5.47 -10.63 -0.37
C ILE A 47 -6.80 -11.37 -0.36
N LEU A 48 -7.78 -10.87 0.40
CA LEU A 48 -9.12 -11.45 0.45
C LEU A 48 -9.95 -11.14 -0.81
N GLY A 49 -9.53 -10.17 -1.63
CA GLY A 49 -10.34 -9.65 -2.73
C GLY A 49 -11.65 -9.05 -2.22
N LEU A 50 -11.60 -8.24 -1.17
CA LEU A 50 -12.76 -7.55 -0.59
C LEU A 50 -12.57 -6.03 -0.75
N PHE A 51 -13.58 -5.33 -1.24
CA PHE A 51 -13.48 -3.91 -1.61
C PHE A 51 -12.30 -3.62 -2.54
N THR A 52 -12.05 -4.53 -3.50
CA THR A 52 -10.81 -4.59 -4.29
C THR A 52 -10.40 -3.25 -4.91
N PRO A 53 -11.27 -2.51 -5.63
CA PRO A 53 -10.87 -1.23 -6.23
C PRO A 53 -10.48 -0.17 -5.19
N ILE A 54 -11.16 -0.15 -4.04
CA ILE A 54 -10.90 0.82 -2.96
C ILE A 54 -9.58 0.48 -2.26
N ALA A 55 -9.39 -0.78 -1.89
CA ALA A 55 -8.15 -1.24 -1.25
C ALA A 55 -6.93 -1.06 -2.18
N ALA A 56 -7.10 -1.29 -3.48
CA ALA A 56 -6.10 -1.03 -4.50
C ALA A 56 -5.78 0.46 -4.61
N ALA A 57 -6.79 1.33 -4.65
CA ALA A 57 -6.58 2.78 -4.75
C ALA A 57 -5.82 3.34 -3.54
N LEU A 58 -6.16 2.89 -2.33
CA LEU A 58 -5.42 3.27 -1.12
C LEU A 58 -3.98 2.80 -1.18
N THR A 59 -3.75 1.55 -1.59
CA THR A 59 -2.40 0.99 -1.75
C THR A 59 -1.60 1.78 -2.78
N LEU A 60 -2.21 2.15 -3.91
CA LEU A 60 -1.61 2.96 -4.96
C LEU A 60 -1.16 4.33 -4.43
N VAL A 61 -2.00 5.01 -3.63
CA VAL A 61 -1.64 6.30 -3.03
C VAL A 61 -0.41 6.19 -2.15
N VAL A 62 -0.33 5.15 -1.31
CA VAL A 62 0.84 4.95 -0.43
C VAL A 62 2.09 4.61 -1.22
N THR A 63 2.01 3.72 -2.20
CA THR A 63 3.20 3.33 -3.00
C THR A 63 3.68 4.46 -3.90
N VAL A 64 2.78 5.26 -4.50
CA VAL A 64 3.17 6.46 -5.25
C VAL A 64 3.79 7.51 -4.33
N GLY A 65 3.23 7.73 -3.13
CA GLY A 65 3.82 8.63 -2.14
C GLY A 65 5.23 8.20 -1.73
N ALA A 66 5.43 6.91 -1.43
CA ALA A 66 6.74 6.35 -1.12
C ALA A 66 7.70 6.50 -2.31
N TRP A 67 7.24 6.21 -3.53
CA TRP A 67 8.05 6.38 -4.73
C TRP A 67 8.56 7.82 -4.86
N LEU A 68 7.67 8.80 -4.85
CA LEU A 68 8.01 10.21 -5.08
C LEU A 68 8.87 10.81 -3.98
N MET A 69 8.61 10.45 -2.71
CA MET A 69 9.26 11.11 -1.56
C MET A 69 10.54 10.41 -1.09
N VAL A 70 10.65 9.09 -1.29
CA VAL A 70 11.75 8.29 -0.69
C VAL A 70 12.63 7.62 -1.74
N HIS A 71 12.06 7.20 -2.88
CA HIS A 71 12.78 6.33 -3.83
C HIS A 71 13.15 7.00 -5.15
N LEU A 72 12.48 8.08 -5.56
CA LEU A 72 12.65 8.68 -6.89
C LEU A 72 14.06 9.21 -7.13
N SER A 73 14.71 9.75 -6.09
CA SER A 73 16.10 10.22 -6.15
C SER A 73 17.14 9.12 -6.11
N ASN A 74 16.73 7.87 -5.83
CA ASN A 74 17.62 6.73 -5.73
C ASN A 74 17.79 6.07 -7.12
N GLY A 75 18.72 5.13 -7.23
CA GLY A 75 18.90 4.33 -8.45
C GLY A 75 17.65 3.50 -8.80
N ILE A 76 17.73 2.68 -9.85
CA ILE A 76 16.60 1.82 -10.24
C ILE A 76 16.49 0.62 -9.28
N MET A 77 17.61 -0.05 -9.04
CA MET A 77 17.65 -1.33 -8.35
C MET A 77 17.29 -1.24 -6.87
N VAL A 78 16.47 -2.17 -6.39
CA VAL A 78 16.07 -2.28 -4.97
C VAL A 78 17.27 -2.39 -4.02
N ALA A 79 18.38 -2.99 -4.48
CA ALA A 79 19.62 -3.08 -3.72
C ALA A 79 20.20 -1.72 -3.32
N ASN A 80 19.89 -0.67 -4.08
CA ASN A 80 20.29 0.72 -3.83
C ASN A 80 19.14 1.56 -3.26
N ASN A 81 18.16 0.92 -2.60
CA ASN A 81 16.91 1.55 -2.19
C ASN A 81 16.16 2.20 -3.38
N GLY A 82 16.30 1.62 -4.56
CA GLY A 82 15.79 2.17 -5.80
C GLY A 82 14.28 2.08 -5.96
N TRP A 83 13.76 2.66 -7.04
CA TRP A 83 12.32 2.81 -7.25
C TRP A 83 11.64 1.65 -7.96
N GLU A 84 12.37 0.69 -8.54
CA GLU A 84 11.77 -0.35 -9.42
C GLU A 84 10.65 -1.15 -8.75
N LEU A 85 10.86 -1.57 -7.49
CA LEU A 85 9.91 -2.42 -6.78
C LEU A 85 8.68 -1.62 -6.38
N VAL A 86 8.87 -0.38 -5.90
CA VAL A 86 7.77 0.47 -5.49
C VAL A 86 6.90 0.86 -6.68
N ALA A 87 7.51 1.16 -7.84
CA ALA A 87 6.79 1.42 -9.07
C ALA A 87 6.05 0.17 -9.58
N ALA A 88 6.66 -1.02 -9.51
CA ALA A 88 5.98 -2.27 -9.87
C ALA A 88 4.75 -2.52 -8.99
N LEU A 89 4.86 -2.28 -7.68
CA LEU A 89 3.73 -2.39 -6.75
C LEU A 89 2.63 -1.35 -7.04
N ALA A 90 3.01 -0.11 -7.36
CA ALA A 90 2.07 0.93 -7.78
C ALA A 90 1.32 0.53 -9.07
N LEU A 91 2.03 0.05 -10.10
CA LEU A 91 1.41 -0.41 -11.34
C LEU A 91 0.50 -1.62 -11.11
N GLY A 92 0.90 -2.57 -10.26
CA GLY A 92 0.05 -3.69 -9.87
C GLY A 92 -1.24 -3.22 -9.19
N ALA A 93 -1.14 -2.28 -8.25
CA ALA A 93 -2.32 -1.68 -7.61
C ALA A 93 -3.21 -0.94 -8.63
N LEU A 94 -2.63 -0.20 -9.57
CA LEU A 94 -3.37 0.48 -10.63
C LEU A 94 -4.18 -0.49 -11.50
N VAL A 95 -3.63 -1.67 -11.82
CA VAL A 95 -4.38 -2.72 -12.53
C VAL A 95 -5.64 -3.13 -11.76
N PHE A 96 -5.53 -3.34 -10.44
CA PHE A 96 -6.71 -3.68 -9.62
C PHE A 96 -7.71 -2.53 -9.49
N VAL A 97 -7.26 -1.27 -9.52
CA VAL A 97 -8.15 -0.11 -9.59
C VAL A 97 -8.94 -0.11 -10.91
N ALA A 98 -8.25 -0.36 -12.03
CA ALA A 98 -8.85 -0.27 -13.36
C ALA A 98 -9.73 -1.48 -13.74
N VAL A 99 -9.30 -2.68 -13.38
CA VAL A 99 -9.95 -3.95 -13.76
C VAL A 99 -10.93 -4.42 -12.69
N GLY A 100 -10.69 -4.07 -11.43
CA GLY A 100 -11.54 -4.46 -10.31
C GLY A 100 -11.30 -5.90 -9.80
N PRO A 101 -12.27 -6.48 -9.09
CA PRO A 101 -12.11 -7.75 -8.39
C PRO A 101 -12.03 -8.97 -9.32
N GLY A 102 -11.12 -9.90 -9.02
CA GLY A 102 -10.97 -11.16 -9.77
C GLY A 102 -12.01 -12.22 -9.41
N ARG A 103 -12.10 -13.31 -10.19
CA ARG A 103 -13.11 -14.38 -9.99
C ARG A 103 -13.05 -15.13 -8.64
N PHE A 104 -11.89 -15.11 -7.98
CA PHE A 104 -11.66 -15.74 -6.68
C PHE A 104 -11.80 -14.76 -5.50
N SER A 105 -12.13 -13.51 -5.78
CA SER A 105 -12.33 -12.48 -4.77
C SER A 105 -13.61 -12.71 -3.96
N LEU A 106 -13.62 -12.28 -2.69
CA LEU A 106 -14.84 -12.22 -1.90
C LEU A 106 -15.89 -11.29 -2.54
N ASP A 107 -15.47 -10.21 -3.20
CA ASP A 107 -16.35 -9.33 -3.97
C ASP A 107 -17.14 -10.11 -5.04
N ALA A 108 -16.46 -10.97 -5.81
CA ALA A 108 -17.09 -11.80 -6.84
C ALA A 108 -18.01 -12.88 -6.23
N LEU A 109 -17.62 -13.49 -5.09
CA LEU A 109 -18.44 -14.46 -4.39
C LEU A 109 -19.74 -13.83 -3.87
N ILE A 110 -19.66 -12.64 -3.27
CA ILE A 110 -20.81 -11.89 -2.76
C ILE A 110 -21.72 -11.50 -3.92
N ALA A 111 -21.17 -11.00 -5.03
CA ALA A 111 -21.94 -10.64 -6.21
C ALA A 111 -22.71 -11.84 -6.78
N ARG A 112 -22.06 -13.02 -6.90
CA ARG A 112 -22.71 -14.24 -7.38
C ARG A 112 -23.87 -14.71 -6.50
N ARG A 113 -23.70 -14.64 -5.16
CA ARG A 113 -24.77 -15.01 -4.22
C ARG A 113 -25.99 -14.11 -4.30
N ARG A 114 -25.84 -12.84 -4.71
CA ARG A 114 -26.96 -11.91 -4.86
C ARG A 114 -27.75 -12.12 -6.16
N SER A 115 -27.16 -12.80 -7.13
CA SER A 115 -27.77 -13.06 -8.44
C SER A 115 -28.42 -14.45 -8.54
N ALA A 116 -28.34 -15.27 -7.49
CA ALA A 116 -28.95 -16.59 -7.36
C ALA A 116 -30.20 -16.50 -6.48
#